data_AF-A0A318Q1S3-F1
#
_entry.id   AF-A0A318Q1S3-F1
#
_cell.length_a   1.000
_cell.length_b   1.000
_cell.length_c   1.000
_cell.angle_alpha   90.00
_cell.angle_beta   90.00
_cell.angle_gamma   90.00
#
_symmetry.space_group_name_H-M   'P 1'
#
loop_
_entity.id
_entity.type
_entity.pdbx_description
1 polymer ?
#
loop_
_entity_poly.entity_id
_entity_poly.type
_entity_poly.pdbx_seq_one_letter_code
_entity_poly.pdbx_strand_id
1 'polypeptide(L)'
;MAGLMPLRPPSAWGGDIRICFDRRVAEADPAPNMPRFDSITVPSGTVFNYAGHAFGPADDPLDRAHAAPFGDGWRGLPPGEEKRRRALQMEDIGGDSGYHRPQAAVMIGATTTLTRARPCANVAAQAVLSEDWTWTADHIPADPHVYYQAYGVVHGSRFDPTFDTDPDAFQWVAAHGGLNGIVISDIEQSVTLHSDD
;
A
#
# COMPACT_ATOMS: atom_id res chain seq x y z
N MET A 1 -9.36 19.68 -47.36
CA MET A 1 -9.66 18.56 -46.45
C MET A 1 -8.91 18.81 -45.16
N ALA A 2 -9.61 19.26 -44.10
CA ALA A 2 -9.02 19.48 -42.80
C ALA A 2 -9.09 18.16 -42.02
N GLY A 3 -7.92 17.57 -41.73
CA GLY A 3 -7.82 16.36 -40.93
C GLY A 3 -8.15 16.65 -39.48
N LEU A 4 -9.20 15.99 -38.97
CA LEU A 4 -9.48 15.91 -37.55
C LEU A 4 -8.32 15.16 -36.88
N MET A 5 -7.53 15.88 -36.07
CA MET A 5 -6.63 15.24 -35.10
C MET A 5 -7.50 14.54 -34.04
N PRO A 6 -7.23 13.28 -33.70
CA PRO A 6 -7.87 12.66 -32.55
C PRO A 6 -7.41 13.40 -31.29
N LEU A 7 -8.37 13.94 -30.54
CA LEU A 7 -8.17 14.35 -29.16
C LEU A 7 -7.66 13.14 -28.39
N ARG A 8 -6.37 13.11 -28.09
CA ARG A 8 -5.86 12.27 -27.00
C ARG A 8 -6.68 12.63 -25.76
N PRO A 9 -7.26 11.67 -25.03
CA PRO A 9 -7.82 11.99 -23.73
C PRO A 9 -6.70 12.65 -22.90
N PRO A 10 -7.01 13.68 -22.09
CA PRO A 10 -6.03 14.19 -21.15
C PRO A 10 -5.52 12.98 -20.38
N SER A 11 -4.22 12.73 -20.45
CA SER A 11 -3.56 11.87 -19.49
C SER A 11 -3.97 12.45 -18.14
N ALA A 12 -4.85 11.78 -17.41
CA ALA A 12 -5.24 12.24 -16.09
C ALA A 12 -3.98 12.08 -15.25
N TRP A 13 -3.41 13.19 -14.77
CA TRP A 13 -2.26 13.17 -13.87
C TRP A 13 -2.74 12.65 -12.51
N GLY A 14 -2.94 11.33 -12.40
CA GLY A 14 -2.88 10.64 -11.12
C GLY A 14 -1.42 10.49 -10.71
N GLY A 15 -1.12 10.60 -9.42
CA GLY A 15 0.23 10.33 -8.91
C GLY A 15 0.57 8.85 -9.04
N ASP A 16 1.76 8.48 -8.60
CA ASP A 16 2.27 7.11 -8.68
C ASP A 16 2.49 6.55 -7.28
N ILE A 17 2.06 5.30 -7.10
CA ILE A 17 2.42 4.47 -5.96
C ILE A 17 3.36 3.36 -6.42
N ARG A 18 4.43 3.14 -5.67
CA ARG A 18 5.27 1.96 -5.80
C ARG A 18 4.73 0.88 -4.89
N ILE A 19 4.17 -0.17 -5.48
CA ILE A 19 3.70 -1.35 -4.76
C ILE A 19 4.79 -2.40 -4.79
N CYS A 20 5.04 -3.02 -3.65
CA CYS A 20 5.99 -4.09 -3.49
C CYS A 20 5.37 -5.28 -2.74
N PHE A 21 5.77 -6.47 -3.16
CA PHE A 21 5.58 -7.67 -2.37
C PHE A 21 6.51 -7.65 -1.16
N ASP A 22 5.97 -7.96 0.02
CA ASP A 22 6.75 -7.97 1.26
C ASP A 22 7.80 -9.09 1.22
N ARG A 23 9.07 -8.70 1.32
CA ARG A 23 10.22 -9.61 1.30
C ARG A 23 10.15 -10.64 2.42
N ARG A 24 9.63 -10.28 3.60
CA ARG A 24 9.54 -11.18 4.76
C ARG A 24 8.53 -12.28 4.50
N VAL A 25 7.45 -11.96 3.79
CA VAL A 25 6.46 -12.93 3.31
C VAL A 25 7.06 -13.80 2.19
N ALA A 26 7.86 -13.21 1.30
CA ALA A 26 8.53 -13.95 0.20
C ALA A 26 9.52 -15.00 0.68
N GLU A 27 10.22 -14.70 1.78
CA GLU A 27 11.31 -15.50 2.33
C GLU A 27 10.88 -16.40 3.49
N ALA A 28 9.62 -16.29 3.95
CA ALA A 28 9.09 -17.15 5.00
C ALA A 28 9.04 -18.61 4.55
N ASP A 29 9.32 -19.54 5.47
CA ASP A 29 9.07 -20.96 5.23
C ASP A 29 7.56 -21.17 5.12
N PRO A 30 7.02 -21.56 3.95
CA PRO A 30 5.58 -21.57 3.75
C PRO A 30 4.94 -22.59 4.67
N ALA A 31 4.00 -22.12 5.49
CA ALA A 31 3.03 -23.00 6.12
C ALA A 31 2.36 -23.89 5.02
N PRO A 32 1.83 -25.08 5.34
CA PRO A 32 1.32 -26.03 4.36
C PRO A 32 0.32 -25.46 3.33
N ASN A 33 -0.36 -24.36 3.65
CA ASN A 33 -1.36 -23.70 2.81
C ASN A 33 -0.93 -22.31 2.32
N MET A 34 0.34 -21.93 2.51
CA MET A 34 0.85 -20.65 2.04
C MET A 34 1.19 -20.75 0.55
N PRO A 35 0.65 -19.88 -0.32
CA PRO A 35 1.02 -19.84 -1.72
C PRO A 35 2.50 -19.46 -1.85
N ARG A 36 3.23 -20.16 -2.72
CA ARG A 36 4.60 -19.77 -3.05
C ARG A 36 4.58 -18.49 -3.87
N PHE A 37 5.39 -17.51 -3.47
CA PHE A 37 5.55 -16.29 -4.25
C PHE A 37 6.47 -16.52 -5.45
N ASP A 38 5.88 -16.87 -6.59
CA ASP A 38 6.55 -16.83 -7.89
C ASP A 38 6.08 -15.61 -8.71
N SER A 39 4.76 -15.39 -8.70
CA SER A 39 4.09 -14.26 -9.34
C SER A 39 2.74 -14.00 -8.67
N ILE A 40 2.34 -12.73 -8.55
CA ILE A 40 0.98 -12.34 -8.17
C ILE A 40 0.47 -11.23 -9.08
N THR A 41 -0.83 -11.25 -9.35
CA THR A 41 -1.50 -10.18 -10.08
C THR A 41 -2.27 -9.33 -9.09
N VAL A 42 -1.92 -8.04 -8.99
CA VAL A 42 -2.64 -7.05 -8.20
C VAL A 42 -3.67 -6.39 -9.13
N PRO A 43 -4.98 -6.57 -8.89
CA PRO A 43 -6.02 -6.05 -9.78
C PRO A 43 -6.10 -4.52 -9.73
N SER A 44 -6.48 -3.89 -10.85
CA SER A 44 -6.93 -2.49 -10.81
C SER A 44 -8.06 -2.32 -9.79
N GLY A 45 -8.12 -1.17 -9.13
CA GLY A 45 -9.09 -0.92 -8.07
C GLY A 45 -8.64 -1.41 -6.70
N THR A 46 -7.49 -2.08 -6.56
CA THR A 46 -6.93 -2.35 -5.21
C THR A 46 -6.68 -1.03 -4.48
N VAL A 47 -7.26 -0.92 -3.29
CA VAL A 47 -7.12 0.20 -2.37
C VAL A 47 -6.06 -0.14 -1.33
N PHE A 48 -5.12 0.78 -1.14
CA PHE A 48 -4.08 0.74 -0.13
C PHE A 48 -4.39 1.80 0.92
N ASN A 49 -4.59 1.38 2.17
CA ASN A 49 -4.87 2.28 3.29
C ASN A 49 -3.57 2.60 4.03
N TYR A 50 -3.48 3.78 4.64
CA TYR A 50 -2.35 4.14 5.50
C TYR A 50 -2.11 3.03 6.54
N ALA A 51 -0.86 2.55 6.61
CA ALA A 51 -0.48 1.44 7.49
C ALA A 51 0.57 1.81 8.54
N GLY A 52 1.19 2.98 8.41
CA GLY A 52 2.15 3.49 9.38
C GLY A 52 3.36 4.15 8.73
N HIS A 53 4.42 4.25 9.51
CA HIS A 53 5.69 4.79 9.08
C HIS A 53 6.63 3.70 8.57
N ALA A 54 7.31 4.01 7.46
CA ALA A 54 8.36 3.18 6.90
C ALA A 54 9.72 3.53 7.51
N PHE A 55 10.46 2.50 7.88
CA PHE A 55 11.85 2.51 8.33
C PHE A 55 12.81 1.91 7.28
N GLY A 56 12.26 1.34 6.22
CA GLY A 56 12.94 0.75 5.06
C GLY A 56 12.18 0.98 3.75
N PRO A 57 12.59 0.32 2.65
CA PRO A 57 11.90 0.40 1.35
C PRO A 57 10.52 -0.28 1.38
N ALA A 58 9.69 -0.06 0.35
CA ALA A 58 8.34 -0.64 0.30
C ALA A 58 8.28 -2.18 0.36
N ASP A 59 9.30 -2.91 -0.12
CA ASP A 59 9.39 -4.38 0.01
C ASP A 59 9.82 -4.83 1.42
N ASP A 60 10.23 -3.91 2.29
CA ASP A 60 10.55 -4.16 3.69
C ASP A 60 10.33 -2.88 4.52
N PRO A 61 9.06 -2.42 4.65
CA PRO A 61 8.76 -1.09 5.17
C PRO A 61 9.18 -0.97 6.63
N LEU A 62 9.17 -2.06 7.38
CA LEU A 62 9.58 -2.04 8.79
C LEU A 62 11.08 -2.18 8.99
N ASP A 63 11.86 -2.42 7.93
CA ASP A 63 13.24 -2.89 7.97
C ASP A 63 13.35 -4.22 8.76
N ARG A 64 13.74 -5.31 8.11
CA ARG A 64 13.75 -6.68 8.64
C ARG A 64 14.44 -6.79 10.00
N ALA A 65 15.39 -5.91 10.30
CA ALA A 65 16.05 -5.81 11.59
C ALA A 65 15.12 -5.42 12.77
N HIS A 66 13.89 -4.99 12.50
CA HIS A 66 13.01 -4.41 13.51
C HIS A 66 11.89 -5.33 14.01
N ALA A 67 11.23 -6.09 13.14
CA ALA A 67 10.03 -6.86 13.49
C ALA A 67 10.37 -8.31 13.87
N ALA A 68 9.89 -8.77 15.03
CA ALA A 68 9.99 -10.17 15.40
C ALA A 68 9.25 -11.06 14.36
N PRO A 69 9.76 -12.26 14.05
CA PRO A 69 10.96 -12.91 14.59
C PRO A 69 12.28 -12.49 13.89
N PHE A 70 12.23 -11.57 12.92
CA PHE A 70 13.31 -11.35 11.96
C PHE A 70 14.41 -10.39 12.43
N GLY A 71 14.26 -9.74 13.60
CA GLY A 71 15.18 -8.72 14.05
C GLY A 71 15.24 -8.47 15.57
N ASP A 72 16.34 -7.84 16.00
CA ASP A 72 16.65 -7.50 17.40
C ASP A 72 16.18 -6.08 17.80
N GLY A 73 15.43 -5.42 16.93
CA GLY A 73 15.11 -3.99 17.00
C GLY A 73 16.24 -3.12 16.43
N TRP A 74 16.20 -1.82 16.67
CA TRP A 74 17.16 -0.85 16.11
C TRP A 74 18.48 -0.73 16.88
N ARG A 75 19.00 -1.84 17.41
CA ARG A 75 20.27 -1.84 18.14
C ARG A 75 21.41 -1.42 17.22
N GLY A 76 22.24 -0.50 17.69
CA GLY A 76 23.41 -0.01 16.93
C GLY A 76 23.12 1.19 16.02
N LEU A 77 21.86 1.66 15.93
CA LEU A 77 21.59 2.99 15.37
C LEU A 77 22.06 4.08 16.35
N PRO A 78 22.37 5.29 15.84
CA PRO A 78 22.58 6.45 16.70
C PRO A 78 21.39 6.63 17.66
N PRO A 79 21.60 6.97 18.95
CA PRO A 79 20.51 7.04 19.94
C PRO A 79 19.35 7.96 19.54
N GLY A 80 19.63 9.05 18.83
CA GLY A 80 18.59 9.96 18.33
C GLY A 80 17.69 9.31 17.27
N GLU A 81 18.27 8.51 16.38
CA GLU A 81 17.52 7.81 15.34
C GLU A 81 16.69 6.67 15.93
N GLU A 82 17.27 5.90 16.85
CA GLU A 82 16.51 4.86 17.57
C GLU A 82 15.32 5.48 18.31
N LYS A 83 15.52 6.61 19.01
CA LYS A 83 14.44 7.32 19.70
C LYS A 83 13.36 7.81 18.72
N ARG A 84 13.75 8.38 17.57
CA ARG A 84 12.81 8.85 16.54
C ARG A 84 11.94 7.70 16.02
N ARG A 85 12.54 6.59 15.61
CA ARG A 85 11.79 5.44 15.10
C ARG A 85 10.86 4.83 16.16
N ARG A 86 11.30 4.79 17.44
CA ARG A 86 10.45 4.33 18.56
C ARG A 86 9.22 5.21 18.75
N ALA A 87 9.36 6.53 18.63
CA ALA A 87 8.22 7.44 18.69
C ALA A 87 7.21 7.16 17.58
N LEU A 88 7.69 7.05 16.32
CA LEU A 88 6.83 6.74 15.17
C LEU A 88 6.14 5.37 15.28
N GLN A 89 6.83 4.36 15.80
CA GLN A 89 6.21 3.06 16.06
C GLN A 89 5.10 3.16 17.12
N MET A 90 5.31 3.94 18.18
CA MET A 90 4.29 4.14 19.23
C MET A 90 3.06 4.87 18.71
N GLU A 91 3.25 5.81 17.79
CA GLU A 91 2.18 6.45 17.02
C GLU A 91 1.38 5.40 16.23
N ASP A 92 2.04 4.58 15.41
CA ASP A 92 1.39 3.61 14.53
C ASP A 92 0.53 2.56 15.29
N ILE A 93 1.03 2.06 16.42
CA ILE A 93 0.33 1.05 17.25
C ILE A 93 -0.74 1.64 18.18
N GLY A 94 -0.99 2.96 18.11
CA GLY A 94 -1.99 3.64 18.92
C GLY A 94 -1.64 3.75 20.41
N GLY A 95 -0.35 3.65 20.74
CA GLY A 95 0.15 3.86 22.11
C GLY A 95 0.35 5.34 22.47
N ASP A 96 0.21 6.25 21.50
CA ASP A 96 0.16 7.70 21.70
C ASP A 96 -1.28 8.22 21.53
N SER A 97 -1.81 8.87 22.57
CA SER A 97 -3.14 9.49 22.57
C SER A 97 -3.28 10.72 21.66
N GLY A 98 -2.17 11.31 21.19
CA GLY A 98 -2.17 12.45 20.27
C GLY A 98 -2.17 12.05 18.79
N TYR A 99 -1.97 10.76 18.49
CA TYR A 99 -1.82 10.29 17.13
C TYR A 99 -3.15 10.29 16.35
N HIS A 100 -3.12 10.90 15.17
CA HIS A 100 -4.23 10.89 14.22
C HIS A 100 -3.75 10.18 12.96
N ARG A 101 -4.30 8.99 12.70
CA ARG A 101 -4.05 8.26 11.45
C ARG A 101 -4.40 9.18 10.28
N PRO A 102 -3.50 9.36 9.31
CA PRO A 102 -3.87 10.00 8.05
C PRO A 102 -5.08 9.28 7.48
N GLN A 103 -6.17 10.04 7.28
CA GLN A 103 -7.41 9.58 6.68
C GLN A 103 -7.23 9.46 5.16
N ALA A 104 -6.20 8.72 4.73
CA ALA A 104 -5.71 8.66 3.37
C ALA A 104 -5.73 7.22 2.85
N ALA A 105 -6.31 7.04 1.67
CA ALA A 105 -6.31 5.79 0.93
C ALA A 105 -5.98 6.05 -0.54
N VAL A 106 -5.23 5.11 -1.13
CA VAL A 106 -4.72 5.19 -2.50
C VAL A 106 -5.25 4.01 -3.30
N MET A 107 -5.91 4.25 -4.43
CA MET A 107 -6.40 3.21 -5.32
C MET A 107 -5.59 3.18 -6.61
N ILE A 108 -5.14 1.99 -7.02
CA ILE A 108 -4.44 1.83 -8.30
C ILE A 108 -5.40 1.78 -9.50
N GLY A 109 -5.02 2.46 -10.56
CA GLY A 109 -5.82 2.56 -11.79
C GLY A 109 -5.61 1.40 -12.78
N ALA A 110 -4.55 0.59 -12.61
CA ALA A 110 -4.20 -0.47 -13.55
C ALA A 110 -3.78 -1.76 -12.85
N THR A 111 -4.20 -2.89 -13.40
CA THR A 111 -3.72 -4.20 -12.99
C THR A 111 -2.21 -4.31 -13.23
N THR A 112 -1.48 -4.83 -12.24
CA THR A 112 -0.03 -5.04 -12.32
C THR A 112 0.34 -6.45 -11.88
N THR A 113 1.48 -6.96 -12.35
CA THR A 113 1.99 -8.28 -11.96
C THR A 113 3.34 -8.13 -11.30
N LEU A 114 3.45 -8.58 -10.05
CA LEU A 114 4.70 -8.66 -9.31
C LEU A 114 5.25 -10.07 -9.43
N THR A 115 6.56 -10.20 -9.55
CA THR A 115 7.24 -11.48 -9.72
C THR A 115 8.42 -11.55 -8.77
N ARG A 116 8.96 -12.75 -8.50
CA ARG A 116 10.17 -12.87 -7.68
C ARG A 116 11.34 -12.03 -8.21
N ALA A 117 11.50 -11.93 -9.54
CA ALA A 117 12.56 -11.15 -10.17
C ALA A 117 12.29 -9.64 -10.17
N ARG A 118 11.01 -9.24 -10.07
CA ARG A 118 10.56 -7.84 -10.02
C ARG A 118 9.45 -7.75 -8.96
N PRO A 119 9.84 -7.69 -7.67
CA PRO A 119 8.87 -7.73 -6.57
C PRO A 119 8.12 -6.41 -6.40
N CYS A 120 8.55 -5.36 -7.11
CA CYS A 120 7.94 -4.05 -7.07
C CYS A 120 7.51 -3.57 -8.45
N ALA A 121 6.45 -2.77 -8.50
CA ALA A 121 5.99 -2.05 -9.68
C ALA A 121 5.53 -0.65 -9.29
N ASN A 122 5.75 0.31 -10.18
CA ASN A 122 5.15 1.64 -10.08
C ASN A 122 3.82 1.61 -10.85
N VAL A 123 2.77 2.15 -10.25
CA VAL A 123 1.42 2.15 -10.82
C VAL A 123 0.78 3.50 -10.59
N ALA A 124 0.11 4.02 -11.63
CA ALA A 124 -0.70 5.22 -11.51
C ALA A 124 -1.84 5.00 -10.50
N ALA A 125 -2.10 5.99 -9.67
CA ALA A 125 -3.04 5.90 -8.58
C ALA A 125 -3.78 7.22 -8.32
N GLN A 126 -4.86 7.11 -7.56
CA GLN A 126 -5.73 8.20 -7.16
C GLN A 126 -6.05 8.07 -5.67
N ALA A 127 -6.28 9.19 -5.00
CA ALA A 127 -6.78 9.21 -3.64
C ALA A 127 -8.22 8.72 -3.62
N VAL A 128 -8.62 8.09 -2.52
CA VAL A 128 -9.98 7.61 -2.30
C VAL A 128 -10.60 8.43 -1.18
N LEU A 129 -11.77 8.99 -1.44
CA LEU A 129 -12.60 9.67 -0.46
C LEU A 129 -13.79 8.79 -0.12
N SER A 130 -14.06 8.59 1.17
CA SER A 130 -15.28 7.93 1.64
C SER A 130 -15.50 8.25 3.10
N GLU A 131 -16.64 8.84 3.43
CA GLU A 131 -17.01 9.12 4.83
C GLU A 131 -17.20 7.82 5.62
N ASP A 132 -17.75 6.78 4.98
CA ASP A 132 -18.03 5.48 5.58
C ASP A 132 -16.75 4.76 6.02
N TRP A 133 -15.69 4.89 5.23
CA TRP A 133 -14.36 4.33 5.50
C TRP A 133 -13.39 5.33 6.12
N THR A 134 -13.88 6.53 6.46
CA THR A 134 -13.13 7.65 7.07
C THR A 134 -11.95 8.17 6.26
N TRP A 135 -11.95 7.98 4.93
CA TRP A 135 -10.93 8.50 4.04
C TRP A 135 -11.33 9.89 3.54
N THR A 136 -10.62 10.92 3.96
CA THR A 136 -10.96 12.32 3.72
C THR A 136 -9.82 13.10 3.05
N ALA A 137 -8.63 12.52 2.94
CA ALA A 137 -7.50 13.13 2.25
C ALA A 137 -7.67 13.03 0.73
N ASP A 138 -7.94 14.16 0.09
CA ASP A 138 -8.06 14.29 -1.37
C ASP A 138 -6.71 14.51 -2.06
N HIS A 139 -5.69 14.88 -1.29
CA HIS A 139 -4.30 15.03 -1.69
C HIS A 139 -3.38 14.18 -0.81
N ILE A 140 -2.49 13.43 -1.43
CA ILE A 140 -1.53 12.56 -0.75
C ILE A 140 -0.12 12.87 -1.27
N PRO A 141 0.76 13.51 -0.46
CA PRO A 141 2.11 13.83 -0.89
C PRO A 141 2.98 12.57 -0.99
N ALA A 142 4.00 12.62 -1.85
CA ALA A 142 5.04 11.61 -1.87
C ALA A 142 5.86 11.68 -0.58
N ASP A 143 5.83 10.59 0.19
CA ASP A 143 6.62 10.46 1.42
C ASP A 143 7.19 9.03 1.53
N PRO A 144 8.52 8.84 1.40
CA PRO A 144 9.14 7.54 1.53
C PRO A 144 9.12 6.99 2.96
N HIS A 145 8.70 7.79 3.95
CA HIS A 145 8.61 7.40 5.35
C HIS A 145 7.18 7.02 5.75
N VAL A 146 6.23 7.00 4.81
CA VAL A 146 4.86 6.52 5.02
C VAL A 146 4.62 5.35 4.07
N TYR A 147 4.05 4.27 4.60
CA TYR A 147 3.62 3.15 3.76
C TYR A 147 2.14 2.87 3.95
N TYR A 148 1.59 2.28 2.89
CA TYR A 148 0.21 1.88 2.76
C TYR A 148 0.17 0.37 2.59
N GLN A 149 -0.89 -0.27 3.06
CA GLN A 149 -1.08 -1.71 2.93
C GLN A 149 -2.39 -1.99 2.21
N ALA A 150 -2.43 -3.05 1.41
CA ALA A 150 -3.65 -3.48 0.73
C ALA A 150 -4.80 -3.63 1.75
N TYR A 151 -5.93 -3.02 1.46
CA TYR A 151 -7.08 -2.94 2.37
C TYR A 151 -8.39 -3.44 1.75
N GLY A 152 -8.52 -3.36 0.42
CA GLY A 152 -9.64 -3.94 -0.29
C GLY A 152 -9.54 -3.72 -1.80
N VAL A 153 -10.59 -4.07 -2.53
CA VAL A 153 -10.67 -3.89 -3.98
C VAL A 153 -11.99 -3.24 -4.38
N VAL A 154 -11.92 -2.26 -5.26
CA VAL A 154 -13.09 -1.67 -5.92
C VAL A 154 -13.44 -2.47 -7.18
N HIS A 155 -14.66 -2.99 -7.21
CA HIS A 155 -15.26 -3.67 -8.35
C HIS A 155 -16.45 -2.87 -8.87
N GLY A 156 -16.24 -2.12 -9.97
CA GLY A 156 -17.25 -1.19 -10.48
C GLY A 156 -17.48 -0.07 -9.47
N SER A 157 -18.68 -0.03 -8.86
CA SER A 157 -19.01 0.94 -7.80
C SER A 157 -18.90 0.37 -6.38
N ARG A 158 -18.53 -0.90 -6.22
CA ARG A 158 -18.52 -1.59 -4.92
C ARG A 158 -17.13 -1.69 -4.36
N PHE A 159 -16.97 -1.35 -3.10
CA PHE A 159 -15.75 -1.59 -2.35
C PHE A 159 -15.87 -2.90 -1.56
N ASP A 160 -14.95 -3.83 -1.79
CA ASP A 160 -14.83 -5.09 -1.05
C ASP A 160 -13.59 -5.06 -0.16
N PRO A 161 -13.73 -4.88 1.17
CA PRO A 161 -12.62 -4.95 2.11
C PRO A 161 -12.24 -6.40 2.46
N THR A 162 -12.98 -7.39 1.96
CA THR A 162 -12.81 -8.78 2.35
C THR A 162 -11.67 -9.36 1.53
N PHE A 163 -10.59 -9.72 2.21
CA PHE A 163 -9.62 -10.65 1.65
C PHE A 163 -9.93 -12.06 2.13
N ASP A 164 -10.19 -12.96 1.19
CA ASP A 164 -10.35 -14.38 1.52
C ASP A 164 -8.98 -15.06 1.63
N THR A 165 -8.93 -16.14 2.40
CA THR A 165 -7.77 -17.03 2.52
C THR A 165 -7.85 -18.24 1.58
N ASP A 166 -8.83 -18.26 0.67
CA ASP A 166 -9.01 -19.24 -0.42
C ASP A 166 -7.81 -19.21 -1.42
N PRO A 167 -7.64 -20.14 -2.39
CA PRO A 167 -6.36 -20.38 -3.08
C PRO A 167 -5.92 -19.27 -4.05
N ASP A 168 -6.62 -18.13 -4.12
CA ASP A 168 -6.16 -16.98 -4.89
C ASP A 168 -4.96 -16.32 -4.20
N ALA A 169 -3.84 -16.26 -4.92
CA ALA A 169 -2.59 -15.76 -4.37
C ALA A 169 -2.65 -14.28 -3.99
N PHE A 170 -3.42 -13.45 -4.71
CA PHE A 170 -3.55 -12.04 -4.38
C PHE A 170 -4.36 -11.87 -3.09
N GLN A 171 -5.51 -12.53 -2.97
CA GLN A 171 -6.37 -12.50 -1.79
C GLN A 171 -5.60 -12.93 -0.54
N TRP A 172 -4.90 -14.07 -0.60
CA TRP A 172 -4.11 -14.56 0.52
C TRP A 172 -3.02 -13.56 0.92
N VAL A 173 -2.27 -13.04 -0.04
CA VAL A 173 -1.16 -12.11 0.23
C VAL A 173 -1.68 -10.81 0.84
N ALA A 174 -2.77 -10.27 0.31
CA ALA A 174 -3.38 -9.05 0.83
C ALA A 174 -3.90 -9.26 2.26
N ALA A 175 -4.59 -10.38 2.53
CA ALA A 175 -5.08 -10.74 3.87
C ALA A 175 -3.96 -10.83 4.93
N HIS A 176 -2.74 -11.18 4.52
CA HIS A 176 -1.59 -11.34 5.40
C HIS A 176 -0.62 -10.14 5.36
N GLY A 177 -1.04 -9.01 4.78
CA GLY A 177 -0.25 -7.79 4.75
C GLY A 177 1.01 -7.86 3.86
N GLY A 178 1.04 -8.78 2.90
CA GLY A 178 2.18 -9.02 2.02
C GLY A 178 2.28 -8.07 0.81
N LEU A 179 1.42 -7.05 0.75
CA LEU A 179 1.42 -6.01 -0.29
C LEU A 179 1.48 -4.63 0.36
N ASN A 180 2.63 -3.97 0.17
CA ASN A 180 2.90 -2.64 0.71
C ASN A 180 3.05 -1.64 -0.44
N GLY A 181 2.73 -0.38 -0.17
CA GLY A 181 2.83 0.72 -1.12
C GLY A 181 3.51 1.94 -0.50
N ILE A 182 4.30 2.66 -1.30
CA ILE A 182 4.84 3.98 -0.96
C ILE A 182 4.47 4.93 -2.10
N VAL A 183 3.92 6.09 -1.77
CA VAL A 183 3.61 7.14 -2.75
C VAL A 183 4.92 7.79 -3.18
N ILE A 184 5.21 7.75 -4.48
CA ILE A 184 6.49 8.19 -5.06
C ILE A 184 6.34 9.45 -5.93
N SER A 185 5.12 9.85 -6.24
CA SER A 185 4.77 11.18 -6.76
C SER A 185 3.41 11.61 -6.20
N ASP A 186 3.24 12.91 -5.98
CA ASP A 186 2.05 13.47 -5.35
C ASP A 186 0.77 13.03 -6.07
N ILE A 187 -0.21 12.60 -5.29
CA ILE A 187 -1.52 12.21 -5.78
C ILE A 187 -2.47 13.38 -5.52
N GLU A 188 -2.86 14.07 -6.59
CA GLU A 188 -3.73 15.26 -6.55
C GLU A 188 -5.15 14.97 -7.05
N GLN A 189 -5.40 13.75 -7.55
CA GLN A 189 -6.72 13.33 -8.02
C GLN A 189 -7.36 12.40 -7.03
N SER A 190 -8.65 12.59 -6.81
CA SER A 190 -9.44 11.76 -5.93
C SER A 190 -10.68 11.18 -6.64
N VAL A 191 -11.14 10.05 -6.11
CA VAL A 191 -12.43 9.45 -6.43
C VAL A 191 -13.21 9.29 -5.14
N THR A 192 -14.51 9.58 -5.18
CA THR A 192 -15.40 9.33 -4.05
C THR A 192 -16.04 7.95 -4.17
N LEU A 193 -15.93 7.16 -3.11
CA LEU A 193 -16.65 5.91 -2.93
C LEU A 193 -17.72 6.10 -1.86
N HIS A 194 -18.87 5.49 -2.10
CA HIS A 194 -19.97 5.41 -1.16
C HIS A 194 -20.16 3.95 -0.75
N SER A 195 -20.54 3.70 0.50
CA SER A 195 -21.06 2.39 0.88
C SER A 195 -22.37 2.10 0.13
N ASP A 196 -22.65 0.82 -0.09
CA ASP A 196 -24.00 0.39 -0.45
C ASP A 196 -24.85 0.54 0.82
N ASP A 197 -25.95 1.31 0.76
CA ASP A 197 -26.94 1.47 1.85
C ASP A 197 -27.48 0.12 2.38
#